data_AF-A0A267EMP8-F1
#
_entry.id   AF-A0A267EMP8-F1
#
_cell.length_a   1.000
_cell.length_b   1.000
_cell.length_c   1.000
_cell.angle_alpha   90.00
_cell.angle_beta   90.00
_cell.angle_gamma   90.00
#
_symmetry.space_group_name_H-M   'P 1'
#
loop_
_entity.id
_entity.type
_entity.pdbx_description
1 polymer ?
#
loop_
_entity_poly.entity_id
_entity_poly.type
_entity_poly.pdbx_seq_one_letter_code
_entity_poly.pdbx_strand_id
1 'polypeptide(L)'
;KMPGVENQKRQQTQHVLYGDEYVSSELLSEYQTLQRQLKILESDRRLHSLEAAEVARQQRADLRRLEEENGELRRNLAAARSRSAKRERQAETSRLRELVGELEALEAEVRSVREAHMQLDAKIREARKRVRQTRVARGGTGAAAGAERSLQETIVLYEKKLESRCVKYQTMVWENAKMRESLDHLRADRQKFLSVRERLQAELQRIQRRRAGLTESATEAYRDSEDSRRRVRELQERENATAAEHALRVKLLYREIDLHDHIGSFMRAKLQHRETDPELRHLREELQRRQADERRSREADDESLRRSFDLMRRHYGAADLDGMVRCFLHAEDENFSLFRFCTTAQSKVEELRREVDQLSADIRDARQRDSDSAADRSQLLTELASQVAEVKADRLRRSERLQTVTCLISQLYECLASLAQLVGVSDPSGGGGFAVRSPKDSLLRSLGSLEARVLDLLALRVRLLAGRDDGGGAAQSGPPRVLGGAAGRRRTRRGTDVFGAASAAGGLAQIRLPDVDEFDVEVRTASDRMLPDQPLTKEQIMQNLMNQIAM
;
A
#
# COMPACT_ATOMS: atom_id res chain seq x y z
N LYS A 1 -107.67 -131.15 -31.78
CA LYS A 1 -107.33 -132.54 -31.39
C LYS A 1 -108.05 -132.84 -30.06
N MET A 2 -108.67 -134.01 -29.91
CA MET A 2 -109.35 -134.55 -28.70
C MET A 2 -108.34 -135.36 -27.83
N PRO A 3 -108.65 -136.00 -26.66
CA PRO A 3 -109.86 -136.08 -25.79
C PRO A 3 -109.68 -135.24 -24.48
N GLY A 4 -110.33 -135.41 -23.29
CA GLY A 4 -111.30 -136.38 -22.72
C GLY A 4 -112.28 -135.70 -21.71
N VAL A 5 -113.13 -136.34 -20.88
CA VAL A 5 -113.23 -137.70 -20.27
C VAL A 5 -112.28 -137.88 -19.07
N GLU A 6 -112.67 -138.26 -17.83
CA GLU A 6 -113.83 -139.00 -17.24
C GLU A 6 -114.10 -138.46 -15.78
N ASN A 7 -115.17 -138.69 -14.97
CA ASN A 7 -116.62 -139.05 -15.04
C ASN A 7 -117.18 -139.19 -13.57
N GLN A 8 -118.43 -139.64 -13.37
CA GLN A 8 -119.13 -140.03 -12.11
C GLN A 8 -119.74 -138.89 -11.26
N LYS A 9 -120.95 -139.00 -10.66
CA LYS A 9 -122.05 -140.00 -10.72
C LYS A 9 -123.37 -139.42 -10.12
N ARG A 10 -124.54 -139.84 -10.64
CA ARG A 10 -125.78 -140.40 -9.98
C ARG A 10 -126.22 -139.86 -8.58
N GLN A 11 -127.50 -139.83 -8.16
CA GLN A 11 -128.86 -140.27 -8.59
C GLN A 11 -129.88 -139.60 -7.59
N GLN A 12 -131.22 -139.49 -7.70
CA GLN A 12 -132.28 -139.91 -8.66
C GLN A 12 -133.60 -139.09 -8.39
N THR A 13 -134.70 -139.42 -9.11
CA THR A 13 -136.17 -139.43 -8.76
C THR A 13 -136.69 -138.97 -7.38
N GLN A 14 -137.98 -138.64 -7.16
CA GLN A 14 -139.20 -138.19 -7.92
C GLN A 14 -140.40 -138.31 -6.94
N HIS A 15 -141.61 -137.84 -7.35
CA HIS A 15 -142.94 -138.10 -6.76
C HIS A 15 -143.27 -137.45 -5.38
N VAL A 16 -144.54 -137.25 -4.97
CA VAL A 16 -145.76 -136.65 -5.58
C VAL A 16 -146.96 -136.80 -4.60
N LEU A 17 -147.98 -135.91 -4.73
CA LEU A 17 -149.36 -135.92 -4.17
C LEU A 17 -149.70 -134.85 -3.10
N TYR A 18 -150.78 -134.09 -3.41
CA TYR A 18 -151.91 -133.59 -2.57
C TYR A 18 -151.69 -132.96 -1.18
N GLY A 19 -152.55 -131.97 -0.84
CA GLY A 19 -152.81 -131.60 0.57
C GLY A 19 -153.19 -130.14 0.85
N ASP A 20 -154.32 -129.71 0.30
CA ASP A 20 -155.18 -128.54 0.62
C ASP A 20 -154.83 -127.52 1.76
N GLU A 21 -155.11 -126.25 1.40
CA GLU A 21 -155.76 -125.20 2.21
C GLU A 21 -154.99 -124.18 3.12
N TYR A 22 -155.44 -122.92 2.98
CA TYR A 22 -155.29 -121.70 3.81
C TYR A 22 -153.91 -121.11 4.21
N VAL A 23 -153.32 -120.36 3.26
CA VAL A 23 -152.95 -118.91 3.36
C VAL A 23 -152.14 -118.39 4.58
N SER A 24 -150.94 -117.82 4.32
CA SER A 24 -150.63 -116.42 4.68
C SER A 24 -149.36 -115.82 4.00
N SER A 25 -149.57 -114.69 3.29
CA SER A 25 -148.68 -113.57 2.90
C SER A 25 -147.13 -113.69 2.82
N GLU A 26 -146.44 -114.19 3.86
CA GLU A 26 -145.10 -113.70 4.21
C GLU A 26 -143.96 -114.21 3.31
N LEU A 27 -144.00 -115.49 2.93
CA LEU A 27 -142.96 -116.19 2.15
C LEU A 27 -142.63 -115.51 0.80
N LEU A 28 -143.59 -114.78 0.22
CA LEU A 28 -143.45 -114.14 -1.08
C LEU A 28 -142.53 -112.90 -1.03
N SER A 29 -142.27 -112.36 0.17
CA SER A 29 -141.31 -111.27 0.38
C SER A 29 -139.85 -111.73 0.32
N GLU A 30 -139.53 -112.86 0.95
CA GLU A 30 -138.16 -113.41 1.04
C GLU A 30 -137.63 -113.90 -0.31
N TYR A 31 -138.51 -114.51 -1.14
CA TYR A 31 -138.14 -114.90 -2.49
C TYR A 31 -137.71 -113.70 -3.36
N GLN A 32 -138.33 -112.53 -3.15
CA GLN A 32 -138.00 -111.31 -3.88
C GLN A 32 -136.70 -110.63 -3.41
N THR A 33 -136.27 -110.81 -2.15
CA THR A 33 -134.99 -110.25 -1.68
C THR A 33 -133.82 -111.09 -2.20
N LEU A 34 -133.91 -112.43 -2.15
CA LEU A 34 -132.89 -113.34 -2.69
C LEU A 34 -132.67 -113.16 -4.20
N GLN A 35 -133.74 -112.99 -4.99
CA GLN A 35 -133.59 -112.71 -6.43
C GLN A 35 -132.85 -111.39 -6.71
N ARG A 36 -133.00 -110.37 -5.86
CA ARG A 36 -132.26 -109.10 -6.00
C ARG A 36 -130.77 -109.28 -5.69
N GLN A 37 -130.44 -110.02 -4.63
CA GLN A 37 -129.05 -110.30 -4.23
C GLN A 37 -128.27 -111.06 -5.31
N LEU A 38 -128.85 -112.12 -5.90
CA LEU A 38 -128.21 -112.84 -7.01
C LEU A 38 -127.97 -111.92 -8.22
N LYS A 39 -128.91 -111.04 -8.53
CA LYS A 39 -128.80 -110.10 -9.66
C LYS A 39 -127.71 -109.04 -9.46
N ILE A 40 -127.48 -108.62 -8.21
CA ILE A 40 -126.38 -107.74 -7.81
C ILE A 40 -125.03 -108.47 -7.92
N LEU A 41 -124.90 -109.67 -7.36
CA LEU A 41 -123.66 -110.46 -7.49
C LEU A 41 -123.32 -110.81 -8.95
N GLU A 42 -124.32 -111.00 -9.80
CA GLU A 42 -124.11 -111.14 -11.25
C GLU A 42 -123.69 -109.84 -11.95
N SER A 43 -124.13 -108.65 -11.51
CA SER A 43 -123.59 -107.39 -12.02
C SER A 43 -122.17 -107.15 -11.52
N ASP A 44 -121.89 -107.39 -10.25
CA ASP A 44 -120.59 -107.11 -9.62
C ASP A 44 -119.50 -108.01 -10.20
N ARG A 45 -119.80 -109.30 -10.42
CA ARG A 45 -118.91 -110.21 -11.16
C ARG A 45 -118.62 -109.72 -12.59
N ARG A 46 -119.59 -109.09 -13.27
CA ARG A 46 -119.40 -108.53 -14.62
C ARG A 46 -118.56 -107.25 -14.55
N LEU A 47 -118.84 -106.35 -13.60
CA LEU A 47 -118.07 -105.13 -13.35
C LEU A 47 -116.60 -105.46 -13.07
N HIS A 48 -116.29 -106.34 -12.11
CA HIS A 48 -114.91 -106.75 -11.83
C HIS A 48 -114.22 -107.43 -13.03
N SER A 49 -114.96 -108.13 -13.89
CA SER A 49 -114.38 -108.69 -15.13
C SER A 49 -114.07 -107.63 -16.19
N LEU A 50 -114.83 -106.53 -16.23
CA LEU A 50 -114.57 -105.38 -17.09
C LEU A 50 -113.43 -104.53 -16.53
N GLU A 51 -113.45 -104.21 -15.23
CA GLU A 51 -112.37 -103.52 -14.51
C GLU A 51 -111.03 -104.24 -14.69
N ALA A 52 -110.99 -105.57 -14.51
CA ALA A 52 -109.77 -106.36 -14.74
C ALA A 52 -109.29 -106.31 -16.21
N ALA A 53 -110.22 -106.27 -17.18
CA ALA A 53 -109.88 -106.12 -18.59
C ALA A 53 -109.39 -104.70 -18.94
N GLU A 54 -109.93 -103.67 -18.29
CA GLU A 54 -109.51 -102.28 -18.45
C GLU A 54 -108.16 -102.01 -17.79
N VAL A 55 -107.90 -102.53 -16.59
CA VAL A 55 -106.58 -102.49 -15.94
C VAL A 55 -105.55 -103.24 -16.79
N ALA A 56 -105.88 -104.43 -17.30
CA ALA A 56 -104.99 -105.16 -18.22
C ALA A 56 -104.75 -104.41 -19.55
N ARG A 57 -105.72 -103.60 -20.01
CA ARG A 57 -105.55 -102.71 -21.17
C ARG A 57 -104.67 -101.50 -20.85
N GLN A 58 -104.82 -100.89 -19.68
CA GLN A 58 -103.98 -99.78 -19.21
C GLN A 58 -102.52 -100.24 -19.06
N GLN A 59 -102.27 -101.33 -18.33
CA GLN A 59 -100.93 -101.92 -18.18
C GLN A 59 -100.26 -102.23 -19.51
N ARG A 60 -101.02 -102.70 -20.52
CA ARG A 60 -100.50 -102.93 -21.89
C ARG A 60 -100.24 -101.65 -22.68
N ALA A 61 -100.92 -100.54 -22.38
CA ALA A 61 -100.62 -99.24 -22.96
C ALA A 61 -99.37 -98.61 -22.32
N ASP A 62 -99.23 -98.73 -21.00
CA ASP A 62 -98.08 -98.21 -20.26
C ASP A 62 -96.80 -99.01 -20.52
N LEU A 63 -96.89 -100.34 -20.71
CA LEU A 63 -95.76 -101.13 -21.21
C LEU A 63 -95.28 -100.65 -22.58
N ARG A 64 -96.18 -100.32 -23.52
CA ARG A 64 -95.80 -99.78 -24.84
C ARG A 64 -95.12 -98.42 -24.73
N ARG A 65 -95.65 -97.51 -23.90
CA ARG A 65 -95.00 -96.22 -23.59
C ARG A 65 -93.59 -96.43 -23.06
N LEU A 66 -93.41 -97.33 -22.09
CA LEU A 66 -92.10 -97.65 -21.54
C LEU A 66 -91.17 -98.31 -22.55
N GLU A 67 -91.67 -99.12 -23.49
CA GLU A 67 -90.89 -99.67 -24.61
C GLU A 67 -90.46 -98.60 -25.62
N GLU A 68 -91.36 -97.65 -25.93
CA GLU A 68 -91.11 -96.48 -26.79
C GLU A 68 -90.06 -95.54 -26.16
N GLU A 69 -90.24 -95.17 -24.90
CA GLU A 69 -89.30 -94.37 -24.09
C GLU A 69 -87.93 -95.05 -23.95
N ASN A 70 -87.89 -96.35 -23.66
CA ASN A 70 -86.63 -97.11 -23.56
C ASN A 70 -85.95 -97.22 -24.93
N GLY A 71 -86.73 -97.28 -26.01
CA GLY A 71 -86.24 -97.11 -27.39
C GLY A 71 -85.62 -95.75 -27.65
N GLU A 72 -86.27 -94.65 -27.23
CA GLU A 72 -85.77 -93.29 -27.36
C GLU A 72 -84.52 -93.03 -26.51
N LEU A 73 -84.53 -93.44 -25.25
CA LEU A 73 -83.37 -93.38 -24.37
C LEU A 73 -82.17 -94.13 -24.97
N ARG A 74 -82.37 -95.32 -25.57
CA ARG A 74 -81.32 -96.04 -26.29
C ARG A 74 -80.81 -95.29 -27.53
N ARG A 75 -81.69 -94.67 -28.33
CA ARG A 75 -81.30 -93.81 -29.48
C ARG A 75 -80.47 -92.62 -29.01
N ASN A 76 -80.89 -91.94 -27.95
CA ASN A 76 -80.20 -90.79 -27.36
C ASN A 76 -78.84 -91.17 -26.76
N LEU A 77 -78.76 -92.33 -26.08
CA LEU A 77 -77.51 -92.86 -25.53
C LEU A 77 -76.54 -93.28 -26.65
N ALA A 78 -77.04 -93.84 -27.76
CA ALA A 78 -76.24 -94.13 -28.95
C ALA A 78 -75.75 -92.86 -29.65
N ALA A 79 -76.58 -91.81 -29.77
CA ALA A 79 -76.19 -90.51 -30.30
C ALA A 79 -75.12 -89.84 -29.42
N ALA A 80 -75.29 -89.85 -28.09
CA ALA A 80 -74.31 -89.30 -27.14
C ALA A 80 -73.00 -90.11 -27.06
N ARG A 81 -73.02 -91.40 -27.43
CA ARG A 81 -71.83 -92.26 -27.58
C ARG A 81 -71.28 -92.31 -29.02
N SER A 82 -71.87 -91.56 -29.95
CA SER A 82 -71.46 -91.57 -31.36
C SER A 82 -70.02 -91.07 -31.54
N ARG A 83 -69.36 -91.53 -32.62
CA ARG A 83 -67.98 -91.12 -32.92
C ARG A 83 -67.89 -89.63 -33.31
N SER A 84 -68.97 -89.01 -33.79
CA SER A 84 -69.08 -87.56 -34.00
C SER A 84 -69.15 -86.81 -32.67
N ALA A 85 -70.14 -87.10 -31.82
CA ALA A 85 -70.30 -86.42 -30.52
C ALA A 85 -69.06 -86.55 -29.61
N LYS A 86 -68.33 -87.67 -29.68
CA LYS A 86 -67.05 -87.81 -28.98
C LYS A 86 -65.93 -86.94 -29.58
N ARG A 87 -65.85 -86.82 -30.90
CA ARG A 87 -64.88 -85.95 -31.59
C ARG A 87 -65.15 -84.46 -31.36
N GLU A 88 -66.42 -84.06 -31.41
CA GLU A 88 -66.86 -82.69 -31.12
C GLU A 88 -66.45 -82.28 -29.71
N ARG A 89 -66.79 -83.07 -28.68
CA ARG A 89 -66.33 -82.85 -27.29
C ARG A 89 -64.81 -82.86 -27.16
N GLN A 90 -64.09 -83.67 -27.94
CA GLN A 90 -62.62 -83.66 -27.94
C GLN A 90 -62.05 -82.36 -28.54
N ALA A 91 -62.66 -81.82 -29.61
CA ALA A 91 -62.28 -80.53 -30.19
C ALA A 91 -62.68 -79.34 -29.29
N GLU A 92 -63.82 -79.41 -28.60
CA GLU A 92 -64.20 -78.43 -27.57
C GLU A 92 -63.19 -78.44 -26.41
N THR A 93 -62.79 -79.62 -25.92
CA THR A 93 -61.77 -79.70 -24.85
C THR A 93 -60.36 -79.34 -25.30
N SER A 94 -60.02 -79.39 -26.60
CA SER A 94 -58.75 -78.81 -27.09
C SER A 94 -58.84 -77.29 -27.14
N ARG A 95 -59.89 -76.73 -27.74
CA ARG A 95 -60.17 -75.28 -27.76
C ARG A 95 -60.19 -74.67 -26.36
N LEU A 96 -60.78 -75.34 -25.38
CA LEU A 96 -60.76 -74.89 -23.98
C LEU A 96 -59.37 -74.93 -23.35
N ARG A 97 -58.50 -75.88 -23.73
CA ARG A 97 -57.09 -75.89 -23.28
C ARG A 97 -56.25 -74.82 -23.97
N GLU A 98 -56.50 -74.60 -25.27
CA GLU A 98 -55.90 -73.51 -26.06
C GLU A 98 -56.25 -72.16 -25.41
N LEU A 99 -57.55 -71.90 -25.15
CA LEU A 99 -58.03 -70.67 -24.52
C LEU A 99 -57.52 -70.48 -23.08
N VAL A 100 -57.37 -71.56 -22.29
CA VAL A 100 -56.76 -71.49 -20.96
C VAL A 100 -55.28 -71.15 -21.05
N GLY A 101 -54.54 -71.70 -22.01
CA GLY A 101 -53.14 -71.34 -22.27
C GLY A 101 -52.96 -69.88 -22.69
N GLU A 102 -53.89 -69.35 -23.51
CA GLU A 102 -53.94 -67.93 -23.85
C GLU A 102 -54.22 -67.04 -22.63
N LEU A 103 -55.14 -67.44 -21.75
CA LEU A 103 -55.42 -66.73 -20.49
C LEU A 103 -54.23 -66.77 -19.52
N GLU A 104 -53.55 -67.91 -19.37
CA GLU A 104 -52.35 -68.04 -18.53
C GLU A 104 -51.19 -67.16 -19.06
N ALA A 105 -51.02 -67.07 -20.38
CA ALA A 105 -50.04 -66.20 -21.01
C ALA A 105 -50.36 -64.71 -20.81
N LEU A 106 -51.63 -64.31 -21.01
CA LEU A 106 -52.09 -62.94 -20.76
C LEU A 106 -51.98 -62.56 -19.27
N GLU A 107 -52.25 -63.49 -18.35
CA GLU A 107 -52.00 -63.27 -16.93
C GLU A 107 -50.51 -63.08 -16.62
N ALA A 108 -49.62 -63.84 -17.24
CA ALA A 108 -48.17 -63.67 -17.07
C ALA A 108 -47.69 -62.30 -17.58
N GLU A 109 -48.19 -61.83 -18.72
CA GLU A 109 -47.91 -60.49 -19.25
C GLU A 109 -48.48 -59.39 -18.32
N VAL A 110 -49.71 -59.54 -17.84
CA VAL A 110 -50.32 -58.60 -16.88
C VAL A 110 -49.54 -58.54 -15.56
N ARG A 111 -48.95 -59.66 -15.11
CA ARG A 111 -48.07 -59.70 -13.93
C ARG A 111 -46.77 -58.91 -14.18
N SER A 112 -46.06 -59.16 -15.29
CA SER A 112 -44.81 -58.46 -15.61
C SER A 112 -45.00 -56.95 -15.83
N VAL A 113 -46.11 -56.54 -16.46
CA VAL A 113 -46.48 -55.12 -16.62
C VAL A 113 -46.76 -54.46 -15.27
N ARG A 114 -47.43 -55.15 -14.34
CA ARG A 114 -47.65 -54.65 -12.96
C ARG A 114 -46.34 -54.47 -12.20
N GLU A 115 -45.41 -55.42 -12.30
CA GLU A 115 -44.08 -55.32 -11.69
C GLU A 115 -43.27 -54.15 -12.25
N ALA A 116 -43.24 -54.00 -13.57
CA ALA A 116 -42.61 -52.86 -14.24
C ALA A 116 -43.23 -51.52 -13.80
N HIS A 117 -44.55 -51.46 -13.64
CA HIS A 117 -45.24 -50.28 -13.14
C HIS A 117 -44.85 -49.96 -11.69
N MET A 118 -44.79 -50.95 -10.79
CA MET A 118 -44.32 -50.75 -9.40
C MET A 118 -42.87 -50.25 -9.34
N GLN A 119 -41.98 -50.76 -10.20
CA GLN A 119 -40.59 -50.28 -10.29
C GLN A 119 -40.50 -48.82 -10.77
N LEU A 120 -41.28 -48.45 -11.79
CA LEU A 120 -41.36 -47.06 -12.26
C LEU A 120 -41.90 -46.14 -11.17
N ASP A 121 -42.93 -46.57 -10.45
CA ASP A 121 -43.56 -45.78 -9.39
C ASP A 121 -42.61 -45.58 -8.19
N ALA A 122 -41.79 -46.60 -7.85
CA ALA A 122 -40.69 -46.45 -6.90
C ALA A 122 -39.64 -45.41 -7.35
N LYS A 123 -39.18 -45.49 -8.61
CA LYS A 123 -38.25 -44.52 -9.22
C LYS A 123 -38.83 -43.10 -9.23
N ILE A 124 -40.13 -42.94 -9.47
CA ILE A 124 -40.85 -41.66 -9.40
C ILE A 124 -40.88 -41.09 -7.97
N ARG A 125 -41.16 -41.93 -6.96
CA ARG A 125 -41.15 -41.51 -5.54
C ARG A 125 -39.75 -41.05 -5.11
N GLU A 126 -38.69 -41.76 -5.52
CA GLU A 126 -37.31 -41.33 -5.28
C GLU A 126 -36.96 -40.01 -5.98
N ALA A 127 -37.30 -39.86 -7.27
CA ALA A 127 -37.03 -38.63 -8.01
C ALA A 127 -37.73 -37.43 -7.36
N ARG A 128 -39.00 -37.59 -6.93
CA ARG A 128 -39.75 -36.59 -6.16
C ARG A 128 -39.08 -36.27 -4.82
N LYS A 129 -38.55 -37.28 -4.10
CA LYS A 129 -37.79 -37.09 -2.85
C LYS A 129 -36.51 -36.26 -3.09
N ARG A 130 -35.72 -36.62 -4.10
CA ARG A 130 -34.48 -35.91 -4.50
C ARG A 130 -34.78 -34.45 -4.89
N VAL A 131 -35.81 -34.19 -5.71
CA VAL A 131 -36.23 -32.84 -6.10
C VAL A 131 -36.73 -32.01 -4.90
N ARG A 132 -37.44 -32.64 -3.94
CA ARG A 132 -37.83 -31.94 -2.70
C ARG A 132 -36.61 -31.58 -1.86
N GLN A 133 -35.63 -32.49 -1.72
CA GLN A 133 -34.39 -32.23 -0.98
C GLN A 133 -33.58 -31.09 -1.60
N THR A 134 -33.36 -31.07 -2.92
CA THR A 134 -32.62 -29.98 -3.57
C THR A 134 -33.38 -28.64 -3.53
N ARG A 135 -34.71 -28.65 -3.63
CA ARG A 135 -35.53 -27.42 -3.50
C ARG A 135 -35.46 -26.82 -2.09
N VAL A 136 -35.42 -27.66 -1.05
CA VAL A 136 -35.23 -27.21 0.35
C VAL A 136 -33.80 -26.71 0.57
N ALA A 137 -32.78 -27.49 0.17
CA ALA A 137 -31.38 -27.12 0.33
C ALA A 137 -31.00 -25.83 -0.42
N ARG A 138 -31.66 -25.52 -1.55
CA ARG A 138 -31.47 -24.27 -2.30
C ARG A 138 -32.27 -23.07 -1.75
N GLY A 139 -33.04 -23.24 -0.67
CA GLY A 139 -33.80 -22.14 -0.04
C GLY A 139 -34.94 -21.56 -0.88
N GLY A 140 -35.39 -22.28 -1.92
CA GLY A 140 -36.30 -21.74 -2.93
C GLY A 140 -35.65 -20.69 -3.85
N THR A 141 -36.39 -20.21 -4.85
CA THR A 141 -35.86 -19.29 -5.87
C THR A 141 -35.62 -17.87 -5.36
N GLY A 142 -36.37 -17.43 -4.33
CA GLY A 142 -36.26 -16.08 -3.78
C GLY A 142 -35.03 -15.84 -2.89
N ALA A 143 -34.56 -16.86 -2.14
CA ALA A 143 -33.49 -16.69 -1.16
C ALA A 143 -32.16 -16.28 -1.80
N ALA A 144 -31.82 -16.87 -2.96
CA ALA A 144 -30.61 -16.51 -3.71
C ALA A 144 -30.63 -15.04 -4.16
N ALA A 145 -31.75 -14.57 -4.72
CA ALA A 145 -31.91 -13.18 -5.14
C ALA A 145 -31.98 -12.19 -3.96
N GLY A 146 -32.47 -12.63 -2.79
CA GLY A 146 -32.41 -11.86 -1.55
C GLY A 146 -30.98 -11.70 -1.03
N ALA A 147 -30.22 -12.79 -0.99
CA ALA A 147 -28.81 -12.78 -0.60
C ALA A 147 -27.97 -11.91 -1.55
N GLU A 148 -28.17 -12.03 -2.86
CA GLU A 148 -27.49 -11.22 -3.87
C GLU A 148 -27.75 -9.71 -3.69
N ARG A 149 -28.99 -9.30 -3.40
CA ARG A 149 -29.33 -7.91 -3.07
C ARG A 149 -28.66 -7.43 -1.79
N SER A 150 -28.72 -8.22 -0.71
CA SER A 150 -28.03 -7.84 0.54
C SER A 150 -26.51 -7.73 0.37
N LEU A 151 -25.90 -8.55 -0.50
CA LEU A 151 -24.50 -8.40 -0.88
C LEU A 151 -24.26 -7.10 -1.64
N GLN A 152 -25.08 -6.77 -2.64
CA GLN A 152 -25.01 -5.49 -3.37
C GLN A 152 -25.17 -4.28 -2.44
N GLU A 153 -26.12 -4.32 -1.50
CA GLU A 153 -26.32 -3.28 -0.47
C GLU A 153 -25.09 -3.13 0.43
N THR A 154 -24.45 -4.24 0.86
CA THR A 154 -23.20 -4.17 1.63
C THR A 154 -22.02 -3.65 0.80
N ILE A 155 -21.93 -3.97 -0.49
CA ILE A 155 -20.90 -3.45 -1.41
C ILE A 155 -21.02 -1.93 -1.50
N VAL A 156 -22.20 -1.41 -1.83
CA VAL A 156 -22.46 0.05 -1.92
C VAL A 156 -22.21 0.75 -0.57
N LEU A 157 -22.52 0.10 0.55
CA LEU A 157 -22.18 0.62 1.89
C LEU A 157 -20.66 0.68 2.12
N TYR A 158 -19.89 -0.30 1.64
CA TYR A 158 -18.42 -0.30 1.75
C TYR A 158 -17.76 0.67 0.77
N GLU A 159 -18.29 0.83 -0.45
CA GLU A 159 -17.87 1.85 -1.41
C GLU A 159 -18.06 3.25 -0.83
N LYS A 160 -19.25 3.59 -0.31
CA LYS A 160 -19.51 4.89 0.35
C LYS A 160 -18.63 5.12 1.58
N LYS A 161 -18.31 4.06 2.35
CA LYS A 161 -17.35 4.14 3.48
C LYS A 161 -15.91 4.36 2.99
N LEU A 162 -15.52 3.78 1.85
CA LEU A 162 -14.22 3.98 1.22
C LEU A 162 -14.10 5.41 0.68
N GLU A 163 -15.08 5.89 -0.08
CA GLU A 163 -15.16 7.28 -0.56
C GLU A 163 -15.03 8.28 0.59
N SER A 164 -15.80 8.11 1.68
CA SER A 164 -15.73 8.98 2.85
C SER A 164 -14.35 8.98 3.52
N ARG A 165 -13.64 7.83 3.52
CA ARG A 165 -12.26 7.73 4.00
C ARG A 165 -11.27 8.37 3.02
N CYS A 166 -11.45 8.21 1.72
CA CYS A 166 -10.61 8.82 0.69
C CYS A 166 -10.71 10.35 0.72
N VAL A 167 -11.92 10.91 0.87
CA VAL A 167 -12.10 12.37 1.03
C VAL A 167 -11.43 12.87 2.31
N LYS A 168 -11.62 12.20 3.45
CA LYS A 168 -10.93 12.55 4.71
C LYS A 168 -9.41 12.44 4.61
N TYR A 169 -8.88 11.46 3.88
CA TYR A 169 -7.45 11.37 3.60
C TYR A 169 -6.97 12.53 2.72
N GLN A 170 -7.73 12.90 1.69
CA GLN A 170 -7.41 14.03 0.80
C GLN A 170 -7.42 15.38 1.54
N THR A 171 -8.38 15.62 2.45
CA THR A 171 -8.37 16.85 3.26
C THR A 171 -7.17 16.89 4.21
N MET A 172 -6.88 15.78 4.92
CA MET A 172 -5.70 15.66 5.78
C MET A 172 -4.38 15.86 4.99
N VAL A 173 -4.29 15.39 3.74
CA VAL A 173 -3.12 15.62 2.87
C VAL A 173 -3.02 17.08 2.42
N TRP A 174 -4.14 17.74 2.11
CA TRP A 174 -4.17 19.16 1.76
C TRP A 174 -3.80 20.06 2.96
N GLU A 175 -4.34 19.77 4.15
CA GLU A 175 -3.97 20.42 5.40
C GLU A 175 -2.48 20.22 5.70
N ASN A 176 -1.95 19.00 5.51
CA ASN A 176 -0.53 18.73 5.70
C ASN A 176 0.35 19.46 4.68
N ALA A 177 -0.10 19.66 3.44
CA ALA A 177 0.60 20.48 2.44
C ALA A 177 0.64 21.96 2.87
N LYS A 178 -0.50 22.54 3.26
CA LYS A 178 -0.59 23.92 3.77
C LYS A 178 0.28 24.14 5.03
N MET A 179 0.39 23.12 5.88
CA MET A 179 1.28 23.17 7.07
C MET A 179 2.77 23.01 6.73
N ARG A 180 3.12 22.44 5.57
CA ARG A 180 4.51 22.49 5.05
C ARG A 180 4.84 23.86 4.48
N GLU A 181 3.93 24.44 3.70
CA GLU A 181 4.06 25.80 3.16
C GLU A 181 4.26 26.83 4.29
N SER A 182 3.47 26.77 5.37
CA SER A 182 3.65 27.66 6.53
C SER A 182 4.98 27.41 7.27
N LEU A 183 5.42 26.16 7.41
CA LEU A 183 6.75 25.85 7.96
C LEU A 183 7.88 26.38 7.08
N ASP A 184 7.76 26.32 5.75
CA ASP A 184 8.78 26.81 4.82
C ASP A 184 8.82 28.35 4.74
N HIS A 185 7.67 29.03 4.88
CA HIS A 185 7.63 30.47 5.14
C HIS A 185 8.36 30.84 6.44
N LEU A 186 8.04 30.15 7.56
CA LEU A 186 8.71 30.38 8.85
C LEU A 186 10.22 30.07 8.83
N ARG A 187 10.64 29.08 8.04
CA ARG A 187 12.07 28.78 7.79
C ARG A 187 12.75 29.91 7.02
N ALA A 188 12.12 30.42 5.96
CA ALA A 188 12.65 31.55 5.19
C ALA A 188 12.74 32.82 6.05
N ASP A 189 11.74 33.10 6.88
CA ASP A 189 11.78 34.24 7.81
C ASP A 189 12.84 34.07 8.90
N ARG A 190 12.99 32.87 9.48
CA ARG A 190 14.12 32.55 10.39
C ARG A 190 15.47 32.80 9.72
N GLN A 191 15.63 32.45 8.44
CA GLN A 191 16.87 32.71 7.70
C GLN A 191 17.12 34.21 7.49
N LYS A 192 16.08 35.01 7.20
CA LYS A 192 16.17 36.49 7.17
C LYS A 192 16.64 37.02 8.53
N PHE A 193 15.99 36.63 9.62
CA PHE A 193 16.35 37.07 10.98
C PHE A 193 17.78 36.68 11.38
N LEU A 194 18.24 35.47 11.04
CA LEU A 194 19.63 35.05 11.27
C LEU A 194 20.61 35.94 10.50
N SER A 195 20.34 36.23 9.22
CA SER A 195 21.21 37.10 8.42
C SER A 195 21.25 38.56 8.93
N VAL A 196 20.15 39.08 9.50
CA VAL A 196 20.11 40.40 10.15
C VAL A 196 20.90 40.37 11.45
N ARG A 197 20.72 39.35 12.29
CA ARG A 197 21.49 39.14 13.52
C ARG A 197 22.99 39.08 13.25
N GLU A 198 23.42 38.37 12.21
CA GLU A 198 24.83 38.27 11.83
C GLU A 198 25.42 39.61 11.37
N ARG A 199 24.66 40.42 10.61
CA ARG A 199 25.05 41.79 10.26
C ARG A 199 25.20 42.67 11.51
N LEU A 200 24.22 42.64 12.41
CA LEU A 200 24.25 43.40 13.67
C LEU A 200 25.42 42.96 14.58
N GLN A 201 25.74 41.66 14.61
CA GLN A 201 26.91 41.15 15.33
C GLN A 201 28.24 41.63 14.70
N ALA A 202 28.34 41.67 13.38
CA ALA A 202 29.51 42.22 12.68
C ALA A 202 29.66 43.74 12.89
N GLU A 203 28.55 44.49 12.89
CA GLU A 203 28.54 45.93 13.21
C GLU A 203 28.94 46.20 14.66
N LEU A 204 28.40 45.43 15.61
CA LEU A 204 28.78 45.51 17.03
C LEU A 204 30.27 45.22 17.23
N GLN A 205 30.82 44.19 16.58
CA GLN A 205 32.27 43.94 16.59
C GLN A 205 33.08 45.09 15.95
N ARG A 206 32.59 45.68 14.84
CA ARG A 206 33.23 46.84 14.20
C ARG A 206 33.25 48.06 15.13
N ILE A 207 32.15 48.30 15.86
CA ILE A 207 32.05 49.38 16.85
C ILE A 207 32.98 49.10 18.05
N GLN A 208 33.05 47.86 18.54
CA GLN A 208 34.00 47.48 19.59
C GLN A 208 35.46 47.70 19.18
N ARG A 209 35.86 47.27 17.97
CA ARG A 209 37.21 47.51 17.42
C ARG A 209 37.50 49.01 17.26
N ARG A 210 36.54 49.79 16.76
CA ARG A 210 36.67 51.26 16.67
C ARG A 210 36.81 51.89 18.06
N ARG A 211 36.08 51.40 19.07
CA ARG A 211 36.21 51.88 20.45
C ARG A 211 37.59 51.54 21.04
N ALA A 212 38.11 50.34 20.78
CA ALA A 212 39.45 49.93 21.21
C ALA A 212 40.54 50.87 20.62
N GLY A 213 40.55 51.05 19.30
CA GLY A 213 41.50 51.98 18.65
C GLY A 213 41.36 53.44 19.09
N LEU A 214 40.15 53.90 19.43
CA LEU A 214 39.95 55.22 20.03
C LEU A 214 40.48 55.30 21.47
N THR A 215 40.37 54.23 22.27
CA THR A 215 40.99 54.19 23.61
C THR A 215 42.51 54.07 23.55
N GLU A 216 43.05 53.31 22.59
CA GLU A 216 44.50 53.17 22.35
C GLU A 216 45.09 54.54 21.98
N SER A 217 44.56 55.19 20.93
CA SER A 217 44.97 56.53 20.50
C SER A 217 44.79 57.60 21.59
N ALA A 218 43.74 57.50 22.43
CA ALA A 218 43.60 58.36 23.59
C ALA A 218 44.71 58.11 24.63
N THR A 219 45.06 56.85 24.94
CA THR A 219 46.16 56.55 25.87
C THR A 219 47.53 56.97 25.34
N GLU A 220 47.74 56.94 24.03
CA GLU A 220 48.95 57.49 23.38
C GLU A 220 49.02 59.01 23.58
N ALA A 221 47.96 59.75 23.23
CA ALA A 221 47.90 61.20 23.46
C ALA A 221 48.03 61.60 24.94
N TYR A 222 47.54 60.77 25.88
CA TYR A 222 47.78 60.97 27.31
C TYR A 222 49.24 60.73 27.71
N ARG A 223 49.92 59.71 27.17
CA ARG A 223 51.35 59.46 27.39
C ARG A 223 52.21 60.61 26.85
N ASP A 224 51.95 61.06 25.63
CA ASP A 224 52.65 62.21 25.03
C ASP A 224 52.46 63.49 25.85
N SER A 225 51.25 63.70 26.39
CA SER A 225 50.97 64.82 27.30
C SER A 225 51.70 64.68 28.64
N GLU A 226 51.79 63.48 29.21
CA GLU A 226 52.57 63.23 30.42
C GLU A 226 54.07 63.42 30.20
N ASP A 227 54.66 62.85 29.15
CA ASP A 227 56.09 63.00 28.88
C ASP A 227 56.45 64.45 28.53
N SER A 228 55.58 65.18 27.86
CA SER A 228 55.73 66.63 27.68
C SER A 228 55.70 67.37 29.02
N ARG A 229 54.78 67.01 29.94
CA ARG A 229 54.73 67.59 31.30
C ARG A 229 55.94 67.21 32.15
N ARG A 230 56.49 66.01 32.00
CA ARG A 230 57.72 65.56 32.68
C ARG A 230 58.92 66.39 32.21
N ARG A 231 59.10 66.54 30.90
CA ARG A 231 60.15 67.39 30.31
C ARG A 231 60.05 68.85 30.78
N VAL A 232 58.84 69.41 30.87
CA VAL A 232 58.63 70.77 31.40
C VAL A 232 59.04 70.87 32.88
N ARG A 233 58.71 69.88 33.72
CA ARG A 233 59.16 69.84 35.12
C ARG A 233 60.67 69.74 35.25
N GLU A 234 61.32 68.85 34.49
CA GLU A 234 62.78 68.74 34.46
C GLU A 234 63.46 70.05 34.06
N LEU A 235 62.89 70.78 33.09
CA LEU A 235 63.40 72.09 32.67
C LEU A 235 63.21 73.14 33.77
N GLN A 236 62.04 73.16 34.44
CA GLN A 236 61.79 74.03 35.59
C GLN A 236 62.70 73.72 36.78
N GLU A 237 63.00 72.45 37.06
CA GLU A 237 63.94 72.04 38.11
C GLU A 237 65.38 72.48 37.77
N ARG A 238 65.80 72.35 36.51
CA ARG A 238 67.10 72.86 36.01
C ARG A 238 67.17 74.39 36.07
N GLU A 239 66.11 75.10 35.67
CA GLU A 239 66.02 76.56 35.72
C GLU A 239 66.05 77.08 37.16
N ASN A 240 65.34 76.44 38.09
CA ASN A 240 65.41 76.77 39.52
C ASN A 240 66.82 76.52 40.10
N ALA A 241 67.50 75.44 39.68
CA ALA A 241 68.87 75.15 40.11
C ALA A 241 69.87 76.19 39.58
N THR A 242 69.85 76.52 38.29
CA THR A 242 70.74 77.55 37.73
C THR A 242 70.40 78.94 38.28
N ALA A 243 69.13 79.28 38.50
CA ALA A 243 68.73 80.51 39.18
C ALA A 243 69.29 80.59 40.61
N ALA A 244 69.32 79.49 41.36
CA ALA A 244 69.93 79.44 42.69
C ALA A 244 71.46 79.59 42.62
N GLU A 245 72.14 78.94 41.66
CA GLU A 245 73.58 79.11 41.42
C GLU A 245 73.92 80.56 41.02
N HIS A 246 73.16 81.16 40.10
CA HIS A 246 73.31 82.55 39.70
C HIS A 246 73.07 83.50 40.87
N ALA A 247 72.05 83.27 41.70
CA ALA A 247 71.80 84.07 42.91
C ALA A 247 72.92 83.95 43.96
N LEU A 248 73.57 82.79 44.08
CA LEU A 248 74.78 82.64 44.91
C LEU A 248 75.98 83.38 44.28
N ARG A 249 76.19 83.22 42.97
CA ARG A 249 77.30 83.86 42.24
C ARG A 249 77.22 85.39 42.27
N VAL A 250 76.02 85.96 42.13
CA VAL A 250 75.76 87.40 42.28
C VAL A 250 76.08 87.87 43.71
N LYS A 251 75.71 87.11 44.75
CA LYS A 251 76.07 87.44 46.15
C LYS A 251 77.58 87.37 46.42
N LEU A 252 78.31 86.49 45.73
CA LEU A 252 79.78 86.45 45.80
C LEU A 252 80.40 87.65 45.07
N LEU A 253 79.91 88.00 43.88
CA LEU A 253 80.38 89.17 43.13
C LEU A 253 80.12 90.48 43.89
N TYR A 254 78.98 90.63 44.58
CA TYR A 254 78.77 91.80 45.45
C TYR A 254 79.80 91.87 46.58
N ARG A 255 80.13 90.76 47.25
CA ARG A 255 81.19 90.74 48.28
C ARG A 255 82.58 91.04 47.73
N GLU A 256 82.86 90.62 46.51
CA GLU A 256 84.11 90.91 45.79
C GLU A 256 84.19 92.39 45.40
N ILE A 257 83.08 92.99 44.98
CA ILE A 257 82.95 94.45 44.75
C ILE A 257 83.11 95.22 46.07
N ASP A 258 82.42 94.82 47.14
CA ASP A 258 82.56 95.44 48.48
C ASP A 258 84.02 95.43 48.96
N LEU A 259 84.72 94.30 48.77
CA LEU A 259 86.14 94.15 49.06
C LEU A 259 87.01 95.03 48.15
N HIS A 260 86.72 95.09 46.85
CA HIS A 260 87.43 95.95 45.90
C HIS A 260 87.21 97.45 46.15
N ASP A 261 86.04 97.88 46.63
CA ASP A 261 85.80 99.27 47.01
C ASP A 261 86.37 99.59 48.40
N HIS A 262 86.47 98.62 49.30
CA HIS A 262 87.23 98.78 50.55
C HIS A 262 88.74 98.91 50.28
N ILE A 263 89.32 98.02 49.47
CA ILE A 263 90.71 98.12 49.01
C ILE A 263 90.90 99.40 48.17
N GLY A 264 89.93 99.74 47.32
CA GLY A 264 89.97 100.91 46.44
C GLY A 264 89.89 102.22 47.21
N SER A 265 89.05 102.32 48.24
CA SER A 265 89.00 103.50 49.14
C SER A 265 90.28 103.61 49.98
N PHE A 266 90.79 102.50 50.53
CA PHE A 266 92.10 102.46 51.20
C PHE A 266 93.23 102.89 50.26
N MET A 267 93.29 102.36 49.04
CA MET A 267 94.31 102.70 48.05
C MET A 267 94.16 104.13 47.53
N ARG A 268 92.94 104.66 47.37
CA ARG A 268 92.71 106.09 47.07
C ARG A 268 93.27 106.97 48.19
N ALA A 269 93.02 106.65 49.45
CA ALA A 269 93.61 107.34 50.60
C ALA A 269 95.15 107.23 50.67
N LYS A 270 95.74 106.11 50.21
CA LYS A 270 97.20 105.96 50.08
C LYS A 270 97.80 106.63 48.84
N LEU A 271 97.05 106.77 47.74
CA LEU A 271 97.48 107.43 46.51
C LEU A 271 97.41 108.96 46.60
N GLN A 272 96.48 109.51 47.38
CA GLN A 272 96.48 110.93 47.78
C GLN A 272 97.75 111.34 48.56
N HIS A 273 98.54 110.37 49.06
CA HIS A 273 99.87 110.58 49.63
C HIS A 273 101.03 110.23 48.66
N ARG A 274 100.75 109.98 47.38
CA ARG A 274 101.71 109.49 46.37
C ARG A 274 101.63 110.16 45.00
N GLU A 275 100.58 110.93 44.70
CA GLU A 275 100.50 111.75 43.48
C GLU A 275 101.58 112.86 43.40
N THR A 276 102.34 113.06 44.49
CA THR A 276 103.51 113.94 44.59
C THR A 276 104.80 113.36 43.98
N ASP A 277 104.89 112.04 43.75
CA ASP A 277 106.16 111.41 43.35
C ASP A 277 106.40 111.50 41.82
N PRO A 278 107.55 112.04 41.35
CA PRO A 278 107.77 112.28 39.92
C PRO A 278 108.14 111.03 39.10
N GLU A 279 108.79 110.04 39.72
CA GLU A 279 109.45 108.91 39.03
C GLU A 279 108.48 107.99 38.28
N LEU A 280 107.25 107.86 38.76
CA LEU A 280 106.21 106.97 38.21
C LEU A 280 105.72 107.36 36.81
N ARG A 281 106.10 108.53 36.29
CA ARG A 281 105.71 108.97 34.93
C ARG A 281 106.48 108.21 33.84
N HIS A 282 107.78 107.99 34.00
CA HIS A 282 108.61 107.42 32.93
C HIS A 282 108.36 105.91 32.68
N LEU A 283 108.05 105.12 33.71
CA LEU A 283 107.73 103.69 33.53
C LEU A 283 106.51 103.44 32.62
N ARG A 284 105.59 104.41 32.48
CA ARG A 284 104.44 104.28 31.56
C ARG A 284 104.86 104.37 30.09
N GLU A 285 105.91 105.13 29.77
CA GLU A 285 106.37 105.36 28.41
C GLU A 285 107.11 104.13 27.85
N GLU A 286 107.82 103.39 28.70
CA GLU A 286 108.51 102.16 28.31
C GLU A 286 107.55 101.00 27.99
N LEU A 287 106.44 100.89 28.74
CA LEU A 287 105.43 99.84 28.51
C LEU A 287 104.74 99.99 27.15
N GLN A 288 104.54 101.22 26.66
CA GLN A 288 103.95 101.46 25.34
C GLN A 288 104.83 100.95 24.18
N ARG A 289 106.16 100.92 24.36
CA ARG A 289 107.09 100.42 23.33
C ARG A 289 106.97 98.91 23.15
N ARG A 290 106.85 98.14 24.25
CA ARG A 290 106.68 96.67 24.18
C ARG A 290 105.41 96.24 23.43
N GLN A 291 104.33 97.02 23.54
CA GLN A 291 103.06 96.80 22.83
C GLN A 291 103.12 97.08 21.31
N ALA A 292 104.24 97.59 20.79
CA ALA A 292 104.46 97.74 19.35
C ALA A 292 105.02 96.45 18.72
N ASP A 293 105.94 95.76 19.42
CA ASP A 293 106.60 94.55 18.89
C ASP A 293 105.67 93.33 18.88
N GLU A 294 104.73 93.21 19.82
CA GLU A 294 103.68 92.17 19.83
C GLU A 294 102.70 92.24 18.63
N ARG A 295 102.73 93.32 17.85
CA ARG A 295 101.90 93.45 16.64
C ARG A 295 102.54 92.73 15.45
N ARG A 296 103.87 92.82 15.35
CA ARG A 296 104.69 92.26 14.26
C ARG A 296 104.69 90.74 14.20
N SER A 297 104.47 90.06 15.33
CA SER A 297 104.32 88.58 15.33
C SER A 297 103.01 88.13 14.69
N ARG A 298 101.90 88.87 14.92
CA ARG A 298 100.56 88.54 14.39
C ARG A 298 100.50 88.70 12.87
N GLU A 299 101.24 89.67 12.34
CA GLU A 299 101.39 89.89 10.90
C GLU A 299 101.99 88.68 10.16
N ALA A 300 102.76 87.81 10.84
CA ALA A 300 103.28 86.57 10.27
C ALA A 300 102.25 85.43 10.26
N ASP A 301 101.37 85.34 11.26
CA ASP A 301 100.29 84.36 11.30
C ASP A 301 99.26 84.61 10.18
N ASP A 302 98.96 85.89 9.90
CA ASP A 302 98.09 86.32 8.79
C ASP A 302 98.56 85.82 7.42
N GLU A 303 99.88 85.76 7.17
CA GLU A 303 100.40 85.19 5.92
C GLU A 303 100.13 83.68 5.78
N SER A 304 100.17 82.94 6.89
CA SER A 304 99.89 81.49 6.87
C SER A 304 98.43 81.21 6.49
N LEU A 305 97.51 82.02 7.02
CA LEU A 305 96.07 81.95 6.73
C LEU A 305 95.78 82.34 5.27
N ARG A 306 96.38 83.42 4.75
CA ARG A 306 96.22 83.83 3.34
C ARG A 306 96.59 82.70 2.37
N ARG A 307 97.68 81.97 2.63
CA ARG A 307 98.15 80.85 1.79
C ARG A 307 97.17 79.66 1.80
N SER A 308 96.46 79.39 2.90
CA SER A 308 95.44 78.32 2.93
C SER A 308 94.14 78.75 2.25
N PHE A 309 93.74 80.03 2.37
CA PHE A 309 92.61 80.58 1.62
C PHE A 309 92.83 80.55 0.10
N ASP A 310 94.02 80.94 -0.38
CA ASP A 310 94.36 80.84 -1.82
C ASP A 310 94.31 79.41 -2.36
N LEU A 311 94.62 78.41 -1.53
CA LEU A 311 94.49 77.00 -1.90
C LEU A 311 93.02 76.60 -2.07
N MET A 312 92.17 76.90 -1.07
CA MET A 312 90.74 76.59 -1.13
C MET A 312 90.04 77.32 -2.28
N ARG A 313 90.39 78.59 -2.53
CA ARG A 313 89.87 79.40 -3.64
C ARG A 313 90.13 78.78 -5.02
N ARG A 314 91.25 78.08 -5.21
CA ARG A 314 91.55 77.31 -6.43
C ARG A 314 90.72 76.03 -6.55
N HIS A 315 90.38 75.38 -5.44
CA HIS A 315 89.58 74.14 -5.46
C HIS A 315 88.09 74.37 -5.72
N TYR A 316 87.51 75.44 -5.17
CA TYR A 316 86.08 75.73 -5.31
C TYR A 316 85.72 76.72 -6.43
N GLY A 317 86.71 77.33 -7.10
CA GLY A 317 86.50 78.19 -8.29
C GLY A 317 85.78 79.53 -8.04
N ALA A 318 85.28 79.78 -6.84
CA ALA A 318 84.59 81.01 -6.49
C ALA A 318 85.57 82.18 -6.26
N ALA A 319 85.19 83.38 -6.72
CA ALA A 319 86.03 84.57 -6.59
C ALA A 319 86.09 85.12 -5.14
N ASP A 320 85.11 84.79 -4.30
CA ASP A 320 84.85 85.45 -3.02
C ASP A 320 84.40 84.44 -1.94
N LEU A 321 84.62 84.75 -0.65
CA LEU A 321 84.43 83.82 0.47
C LEU A 321 82.99 83.30 0.56
N ASP A 322 82.01 84.21 0.54
CA ASP A 322 80.59 83.86 0.57
C ASP A 322 80.17 83.08 -0.68
N GLY A 323 80.90 83.23 -1.80
CA GLY A 323 80.71 82.39 -2.99
C GLY A 323 81.13 80.96 -2.73
N MET A 324 82.32 80.76 -2.16
CA MET A 324 82.85 79.44 -1.79
C MET A 324 81.95 78.73 -0.77
N VAL A 325 81.49 79.44 0.27
CA VAL A 325 80.56 78.89 1.27
C VAL A 325 79.22 78.51 0.66
N ARG A 326 78.68 79.30 -0.28
CA ARG A 326 77.44 78.95 -1.01
C ARG A 326 77.61 77.75 -1.95
N CYS A 327 78.75 77.61 -2.63
CA CYS A 327 79.06 76.42 -3.43
C CYS A 327 79.21 75.17 -2.56
N PHE A 328 79.84 75.28 -1.38
CA PHE A 328 79.96 74.18 -0.43
C PHE A 328 78.60 73.77 0.14
N LEU A 329 77.79 74.73 0.62
CA LEU A 329 76.43 74.46 1.09
C LEU A 329 75.54 73.83 0.02
N HIS A 330 75.63 74.30 -1.23
CA HIS A 330 74.87 73.70 -2.33
C HIS A 330 75.29 72.24 -2.60
N ALA A 331 76.59 71.94 -2.57
CA ALA A 331 77.10 70.59 -2.70
C ALA A 331 76.74 69.70 -1.49
N GLU A 332 76.70 70.25 -0.27
CA GLU A 332 76.16 69.54 0.90
C GLU A 332 74.65 69.28 0.76
N ASP A 333 73.85 70.26 0.35
CA ASP A 333 72.40 70.09 0.13
C ASP A 333 72.10 69.04 -0.97
N GLU A 334 72.89 69.00 -2.05
CA GLU A 334 72.83 67.94 -3.05
C GLU A 334 73.21 66.58 -2.45
N ASN A 335 74.31 66.49 -1.70
CA ASN A 335 74.71 65.25 -1.04
C ASN A 335 73.70 64.78 0.03
N PHE A 336 73.09 65.68 0.80
CA PHE A 336 72.01 65.36 1.74
C PHE A 336 70.71 64.97 1.02
N SER A 337 70.47 65.48 -0.19
CA SER A 337 69.32 65.08 -1.01
C SER A 337 69.55 63.71 -1.65
N LEU A 338 70.76 63.44 -2.16
CA LEU A 338 71.18 62.12 -2.63
C LEU A 338 71.19 61.08 -1.49
N PHE A 339 71.70 61.43 -0.31
CA PHE A 339 71.67 60.54 0.87
C PHE A 339 70.24 60.24 1.32
N ARG A 340 69.35 61.24 1.34
CA ARG A 340 67.91 61.03 1.60
C ARG A 340 67.27 60.13 0.52
N PHE A 341 67.60 60.32 -0.76
CA PHE A 341 67.13 59.46 -1.84
C PHE A 341 67.66 58.02 -1.73
N CYS A 342 68.94 57.82 -1.41
CA CYS A 342 69.50 56.50 -1.15
C CYS A 342 68.83 55.82 0.06
N THR A 343 68.54 56.58 1.11
CA THR A 343 67.85 56.08 2.31
C THR A 343 66.41 55.66 1.98
N THR A 344 65.63 56.49 1.28
CA THR A 344 64.25 56.13 0.90
C THR A 344 64.20 55.00 -0.13
N ALA A 345 65.17 54.94 -1.07
CA ALA A 345 65.33 53.81 -1.98
C ALA A 345 65.67 52.51 -1.23
N GLN A 346 66.54 52.57 -0.20
CA GLN A 346 66.81 51.43 0.68
C GLN A 346 65.54 50.97 1.42
N SER A 347 64.78 51.88 2.03
CA SER A 347 63.49 51.55 2.68
C SER A 347 62.51 50.89 1.70
N LYS A 348 62.34 51.43 0.48
CA LYS A 348 61.45 50.84 -0.53
C LYS A 348 61.96 49.48 -1.05
N VAL A 349 63.29 49.26 -1.10
CA VAL A 349 63.87 47.94 -1.40
C VAL A 349 63.60 46.94 -0.28
N GLU A 350 63.64 47.36 0.99
CA GLU A 350 63.25 46.48 2.11
C GLU A 350 61.74 46.19 2.13
N GLU A 351 60.88 47.17 1.83
CA GLU A 351 59.45 46.96 1.66
C GLU A 351 59.18 45.94 0.55
N LEU A 352 59.77 46.12 -0.64
CA LEU A 352 59.64 45.16 -1.75
C LEU A 352 60.18 43.76 -1.41
N ARG A 353 61.23 43.66 -0.59
CA ARG A 353 61.69 42.37 -0.06
C ARG A 353 60.67 41.73 0.87
N ARG A 354 60.07 42.49 1.80
CA ARG A 354 59.00 42.01 2.70
C ARG A 354 57.77 41.57 1.90
N GLU A 355 57.38 42.33 0.88
CA GLU A 355 56.29 41.98 -0.06
C GLU A 355 56.61 40.68 -0.82
N VAL A 356 57.83 40.50 -1.34
CA VAL A 356 58.28 39.28 -2.02
C VAL A 356 58.35 38.08 -1.05
N ASP A 357 58.82 38.26 0.17
CA ASP A 357 58.89 37.20 1.18
C ASP A 357 57.48 36.73 1.59
N GLN A 358 56.54 37.66 1.77
CA GLN A 358 55.12 37.38 2.02
C GLN A 358 54.49 36.60 0.86
N LEU A 359 54.63 37.09 -0.38
CA LEU A 359 54.14 36.38 -1.57
C LEU A 359 54.80 35.00 -1.72
N SER A 360 56.07 34.84 -1.32
CA SER A 360 56.75 33.54 -1.32
C SER A 360 56.17 32.57 -0.28
N ALA A 361 55.67 33.09 0.86
CA ALA A 361 54.97 32.30 1.87
C ALA A 361 53.58 31.90 1.36
N ASP A 362 52.78 32.86 0.86
CA ASP A 362 51.46 32.60 0.27
C ASP A 362 51.50 31.55 -0.85
N ILE A 363 52.56 31.55 -1.68
CA ILE A 363 52.78 30.55 -2.73
C ILE A 363 53.14 29.17 -2.15
N ARG A 364 53.89 29.08 -1.05
CA ARG A 364 54.17 27.79 -0.36
C ARG A 364 52.89 27.24 0.26
N ASP A 365 52.16 28.10 0.97
CA ASP A 365 50.86 27.82 1.59
C ASP A 365 49.81 27.33 0.57
N ALA A 366 49.71 28.00 -0.58
CA ALA A 366 48.83 27.58 -1.67
C ALA A 366 49.24 26.21 -2.23
N ARG A 367 50.53 25.98 -2.46
CA ARG A 367 51.05 24.67 -2.92
C ARG A 367 50.80 23.54 -1.93
N GLN A 368 50.87 23.81 -0.62
CA GLN A 368 50.51 22.83 0.42
C GLN A 368 49.02 22.51 0.37
N ARG A 369 48.14 23.53 0.33
CA ARG A 369 46.69 23.31 0.18
C ARG A 369 46.35 22.54 -1.09
N ASP A 370 47.06 22.79 -2.20
CA ASP A 370 46.90 22.05 -3.46
C ASP A 370 47.39 20.60 -3.35
N SER A 371 48.52 20.33 -2.68
CA SER A 371 49.03 18.97 -2.46
C SER A 371 48.15 18.16 -1.52
N ASP A 372 47.64 18.77 -0.45
CA ASP A 372 46.75 18.15 0.51
C ASP A 372 45.40 17.83 -0.17
N SER A 373 44.83 18.83 -0.87
CA SER A 373 43.63 18.62 -1.69
C SER A 373 43.85 17.57 -2.79
N ALA A 374 45.07 17.40 -3.31
CA ALA A 374 45.39 16.34 -4.27
C ALA A 374 45.52 14.96 -3.60
N ALA A 375 46.07 14.90 -2.39
CA ALA A 375 46.10 13.68 -1.58
C ALA A 375 44.67 13.23 -1.26
N ASP A 376 43.82 14.11 -0.74
CA ASP A 376 42.40 13.84 -0.45
C ASP A 376 41.64 13.37 -1.70
N ARG A 377 41.80 14.07 -2.82
CA ARG A 377 41.22 13.64 -4.11
C ARG A 377 41.71 12.26 -4.54
N SER A 378 42.99 11.93 -4.32
CA SER A 378 43.51 10.60 -4.68
C SER A 378 42.98 9.49 -3.76
N GLN A 379 42.85 9.75 -2.46
CA GLN A 379 42.22 8.84 -1.49
C GLN A 379 40.76 8.57 -1.88
N LEU A 380 39.96 9.63 -2.06
CA LEU A 380 38.56 9.54 -2.51
C LEU A 380 38.42 8.80 -3.86
N LEU A 381 39.35 8.99 -4.80
CA LEU A 381 39.36 8.22 -6.05
C LEU A 381 39.69 6.74 -5.84
N THR A 382 40.57 6.39 -4.89
CA THR A 382 40.82 4.98 -4.54
C THR A 382 39.63 4.32 -3.81
N GLU A 383 38.92 5.05 -2.95
CA GLU A 383 37.69 4.58 -2.29
C GLU A 383 36.54 4.40 -3.29
N LEU A 384 36.34 5.34 -4.21
CA LEU A 384 35.36 5.20 -5.28
C LEU A 384 35.74 4.05 -6.23
N ALA A 385 37.04 3.83 -6.50
CA ALA A 385 37.49 2.71 -7.29
C ALA A 385 37.24 1.35 -6.61
N SER A 386 37.45 1.23 -5.29
CA SER A 386 37.15 0.00 -4.56
C SER A 386 35.65 -0.28 -4.49
N GLN A 387 34.82 0.72 -4.17
CA GLN A 387 33.35 0.61 -4.21
C GLN A 387 32.85 0.20 -5.61
N VAL A 388 33.40 0.77 -6.68
CA VAL A 388 33.07 0.37 -8.06
C VAL A 388 33.53 -1.05 -8.37
N ALA A 389 34.66 -1.51 -7.83
CA ALA A 389 35.12 -2.90 -7.98
C ALA A 389 34.20 -3.89 -7.23
N GLU A 390 33.79 -3.57 -6.01
CA GLU A 390 32.82 -4.35 -5.24
C GLU A 390 31.47 -4.44 -5.98
N VAL A 391 30.89 -3.31 -6.39
CA VAL A 391 29.62 -3.28 -7.14
C VAL A 391 29.71 -4.06 -8.46
N LYS A 392 30.87 -4.06 -9.14
CA LYS A 392 31.11 -4.91 -10.32
C LYS A 392 31.14 -6.41 -9.97
N ALA A 393 31.89 -6.82 -8.95
CA ALA A 393 31.94 -8.21 -8.50
C ALA A 393 30.56 -8.71 -8.05
N ASP A 394 29.81 -7.85 -7.35
CA ASP A 394 28.49 -8.16 -6.85
C ASP A 394 27.41 -8.14 -7.97
N ARG A 395 27.63 -7.38 -9.05
CA ARG A 395 26.84 -7.48 -10.30
C ARG A 395 27.14 -8.80 -11.03
N LEU A 396 28.40 -9.23 -11.10
CA LEU A 396 28.78 -10.52 -11.71
C LEU A 396 28.11 -11.68 -10.97
N ARG A 397 28.25 -11.76 -9.64
CA ARG A 397 27.56 -12.74 -8.78
C ARG A 397 26.04 -12.77 -8.98
N ARG A 398 25.39 -11.60 -9.15
CA ARG A 398 23.96 -11.52 -9.46
C ARG A 398 23.65 -12.03 -10.86
N SER A 399 24.50 -11.76 -11.86
CA SER A 399 24.31 -12.26 -13.23
C SER A 399 24.51 -13.78 -13.35
N GLU A 400 25.48 -14.36 -12.65
CA GLU A 400 25.69 -15.82 -12.56
C GLU A 400 24.46 -16.51 -11.97
N ARG A 401 23.92 -15.98 -10.86
CA ARG A 401 22.68 -16.47 -10.24
C ARG A 401 21.47 -16.34 -11.17
N LEU A 402 21.38 -15.28 -11.95
CA LEU A 402 20.31 -15.13 -12.96
C LEU A 402 20.47 -16.13 -14.10
N GLN A 403 21.69 -16.41 -14.55
CA GLN A 403 21.96 -17.43 -15.57
C GLN A 403 21.59 -18.85 -15.09
N THR A 404 21.96 -19.24 -13.86
CA THR A 404 21.58 -20.56 -13.32
C THR A 404 20.08 -20.69 -13.14
N VAL A 405 19.39 -19.66 -12.62
CA VAL A 405 17.91 -19.64 -12.55
C VAL A 405 17.27 -19.69 -13.93
N THR A 406 17.84 -19.03 -14.94
CA THR A 406 17.32 -19.06 -16.32
C THR A 406 17.48 -20.45 -16.94
N CYS A 407 18.61 -21.12 -16.71
CA CYS A 407 18.87 -22.49 -17.17
C CYS A 407 17.93 -23.51 -16.49
N LEU A 408 17.67 -23.37 -15.19
CA LEU A 408 16.66 -24.19 -14.49
C LEU A 408 15.25 -23.95 -15.06
N ILE A 409 14.91 -22.71 -15.43
CA ILE A 409 13.63 -22.40 -16.06
C ILE A 409 13.53 -23.01 -17.47
N SER A 410 14.58 -22.99 -18.29
CA SER A 410 14.55 -23.65 -19.62
C SER A 410 14.45 -25.18 -19.49
N GLN A 411 15.16 -25.80 -18.54
CA GLN A 411 15.03 -27.24 -18.25
C GLN A 411 13.60 -27.61 -17.81
N LEU A 412 12.94 -26.77 -17.00
CA LEU A 412 11.53 -26.96 -16.64
C LEU A 412 10.60 -26.82 -17.86
N TYR A 413 10.87 -25.90 -18.79
CA TYR A 413 10.10 -25.81 -20.05
C TYR A 413 10.30 -27.02 -20.95
N GLU A 414 11.51 -27.57 -21.06
CA GLU A 414 11.81 -28.79 -21.82
C GLU A 414 11.12 -30.02 -21.21
N CYS A 415 11.11 -30.14 -19.88
CA CYS A 415 10.37 -31.18 -19.17
C CYS A 415 8.84 -31.04 -19.35
N LEU A 416 8.31 -29.81 -19.32
CA LEU A 416 6.89 -29.57 -19.57
C LEU A 416 6.49 -29.84 -21.03
N ALA A 417 7.38 -29.55 -21.99
CA ALA A 417 7.15 -29.84 -23.40
C ALA A 417 7.12 -31.36 -23.69
N SER A 418 8.05 -32.14 -23.11
CA SER A 418 8.03 -33.60 -23.27
C SER A 418 6.82 -34.25 -22.60
N LEU A 419 6.37 -33.74 -21.45
CA LEU A 419 5.11 -34.16 -20.82
C LEU A 419 3.87 -33.76 -21.65
N ALA A 420 3.85 -32.58 -22.27
CA ALA A 420 2.76 -32.15 -23.15
C ALA A 420 2.64 -33.03 -24.40
N GLN A 421 3.78 -33.41 -25.00
CA GLN A 421 3.82 -34.37 -26.10
C GLN A 421 3.32 -35.76 -25.67
N LEU A 422 3.75 -36.27 -24.50
CA LEU A 422 3.31 -37.57 -23.97
C LEU A 422 1.81 -37.61 -23.65
N VAL A 423 1.23 -36.51 -23.18
CA VAL A 423 -0.20 -36.38 -22.81
C VAL A 423 -1.08 -35.98 -24.02
N GLY A 424 -0.48 -35.65 -25.17
CA GLY A 424 -1.19 -35.28 -26.38
C GLY A 424 -1.91 -33.93 -26.26
N VAL A 425 -1.21 -32.93 -25.71
CA VAL A 425 -1.65 -31.52 -25.65
C VAL A 425 -0.99 -30.77 -26.81
N SER A 426 -1.80 -30.31 -27.77
CA SER A 426 -1.33 -29.38 -28.82
C SER A 426 -0.91 -28.04 -28.21
N ASP A 427 0.08 -27.38 -28.81
CA ASP A 427 0.83 -26.29 -28.16
C ASP A 427 -0.02 -25.16 -27.53
N PRO A 428 0.20 -24.83 -26.24
CA PRO A 428 -0.41 -23.67 -25.60
C PRO A 428 0.20 -22.32 -26.05
N SER A 429 1.12 -22.32 -27.03
CA SER A 429 1.74 -21.11 -27.59
C SER A 429 0.89 -20.43 -28.68
N GLY A 430 -0.08 -21.16 -29.27
CA GLY A 430 -0.79 -20.76 -30.48
C GLY A 430 -2.15 -20.07 -30.29
N GLY A 431 -2.31 -19.12 -29.36
CA GLY A 431 -3.62 -18.46 -29.20
C GLY A 431 -3.69 -17.21 -28.32
N GLY A 432 -3.99 -16.06 -28.94
CA GLY A 432 -4.49 -14.86 -28.27
C GLY A 432 -3.43 -13.80 -27.91
N GLY A 433 -3.42 -12.69 -28.66
CA GLY A 433 -2.50 -11.56 -28.44
C GLY A 433 -2.87 -10.68 -27.24
N PHE A 434 -2.69 -11.17 -26.02
CA PHE A 434 -2.69 -10.34 -24.80
C PHE A 434 -1.40 -10.54 -24.01
N ALA A 435 -0.83 -9.45 -23.50
CA ALA A 435 0.61 -9.39 -23.20
C ALA A 435 1.09 -10.39 -22.13
N VAL A 436 1.95 -11.33 -22.53
CA VAL A 436 2.74 -12.16 -21.61
C VAL A 436 3.79 -11.27 -20.93
N ARG A 437 3.47 -10.77 -19.73
CA ARG A 437 4.34 -9.88 -18.95
C ARG A 437 5.26 -10.56 -17.94
N SER A 438 5.10 -11.87 -17.70
CA SER A 438 6.09 -12.65 -16.93
C SER A 438 6.21 -14.09 -17.45
N PRO A 439 7.38 -14.73 -17.30
CA PRO A 439 7.56 -16.16 -17.61
C PRO A 439 6.77 -17.06 -16.65
N LYS A 440 6.50 -16.60 -15.41
CA LYS A 440 5.71 -17.34 -14.42
C LYS A 440 4.28 -17.57 -14.91
N ASP A 441 3.65 -16.56 -15.49
CA ASP A 441 2.27 -16.66 -15.99
C ASP A 441 2.15 -17.55 -17.23
N SER A 442 3.26 -17.72 -17.98
CA SER A 442 3.34 -18.65 -19.11
C SER A 442 3.44 -20.10 -18.63
N LEU A 443 4.34 -20.36 -17.67
CA LEU A 443 4.56 -21.70 -17.09
C LEU A 443 3.32 -22.20 -16.30
N LEU A 444 2.62 -21.31 -15.60
CA LEU A 444 1.36 -21.66 -14.92
C LEU A 444 0.23 -22.03 -15.90
N ARG A 445 0.18 -21.43 -17.10
CA ARG A 445 -0.83 -21.80 -18.12
C ARG A 445 -0.54 -23.16 -18.76
N SER A 446 0.72 -23.48 -19.04
CA SER A 446 1.06 -24.80 -19.61
C SER A 446 0.75 -25.93 -18.62
N LEU A 447 1.05 -25.75 -17.33
CA LEU A 447 0.62 -26.64 -16.25
C LEU A 447 -0.91 -26.79 -16.20
N GLY A 448 -1.67 -25.70 -16.19
CA GLY A 448 -3.14 -25.78 -16.18
C GLY A 448 -3.74 -26.51 -17.39
N SER A 449 -3.13 -26.38 -18.58
CA SER A 449 -3.55 -27.14 -19.77
C SER A 449 -3.21 -28.64 -19.69
N LEU A 450 -2.09 -29.00 -19.04
CA LEU A 450 -1.73 -30.38 -18.75
C LEU A 450 -2.69 -31.00 -17.73
N GLU A 451 -2.98 -30.31 -16.62
CA GLU A 451 -3.91 -30.76 -15.59
C GLU A 451 -5.30 -31.05 -16.15
N ALA A 452 -5.86 -30.13 -16.94
CA ALA A 452 -7.15 -30.32 -17.60
C ALA A 452 -7.16 -31.56 -18.51
N ARG A 453 -6.10 -31.79 -19.29
CA ARG A 453 -6.00 -32.95 -20.19
C ARG A 453 -5.81 -34.28 -19.45
N VAL A 454 -5.06 -34.29 -18.35
CA VAL A 454 -4.91 -35.48 -17.49
C VAL A 454 -6.25 -35.82 -16.83
N LEU A 455 -7.01 -34.82 -16.37
CA LEU A 455 -8.36 -35.01 -15.82
C LEU A 455 -9.34 -35.58 -16.87
N ASP A 456 -9.30 -35.10 -18.12
CA ASP A 456 -10.08 -35.67 -19.23
C ASP A 456 -9.72 -37.14 -19.49
N LEU A 457 -8.42 -37.48 -19.54
CA LEU A 457 -7.97 -38.85 -19.77
C LEU A 457 -8.35 -39.79 -18.60
N LEU A 458 -8.31 -39.30 -17.37
CA LEU A 458 -8.80 -40.04 -16.20
C LEU A 458 -10.33 -40.22 -16.24
N ALA A 459 -11.09 -39.21 -16.64
CA ALA A 459 -12.54 -39.32 -16.82
C ALA A 459 -12.92 -40.30 -17.93
N LEU A 460 -12.16 -40.34 -19.04
CA LEU A 460 -12.31 -41.34 -20.11
C LEU A 460 -11.92 -42.74 -19.62
N ARG A 461 -10.85 -42.88 -18.83
CA ARG A 461 -10.47 -44.16 -18.20
C ARG A 461 -11.57 -44.69 -17.27
N VAL A 462 -12.20 -43.83 -16.48
CA VAL A 462 -13.36 -44.20 -15.63
C VAL A 462 -14.55 -44.65 -16.49
N ARG A 463 -14.87 -43.96 -17.60
CA ARG A 463 -15.93 -44.41 -18.53
C ARG A 463 -15.61 -45.74 -19.20
N LEU A 464 -14.34 -45.99 -19.56
CA LEU A 464 -13.91 -47.26 -20.18
C LEU A 464 -13.85 -48.43 -19.19
N LEU A 465 -13.77 -48.15 -17.89
CA LEU A 465 -13.94 -49.16 -16.84
C LEU A 465 -15.43 -49.43 -16.58
N ALA A 466 -16.26 -48.38 -16.46
CA ALA A 466 -17.71 -48.52 -16.28
C ALA A 466 -18.41 -49.16 -17.51
N GLY A 467 -17.92 -48.89 -18.72
CA GLY A 467 -18.41 -49.47 -19.97
C GLY A 467 -17.89 -50.89 -20.25
N ARG A 468 -17.34 -51.59 -19.25
CA ARG A 468 -16.84 -52.97 -19.38
C ARG A 468 -17.79 -54.03 -18.81
N ASP A 469 -18.80 -53.60 -18.04
CA ASP A 469 -19.69 -54.50 -17.30
C ASP A 469 -21.08 -54.72 -17.97
N ASP A 470 -21.49 -53.87 -18.92
CA ASP A 470 -22.77 -53.97 -19.64
C ASP A 470 -22.56 -54.18 -21.16
N GLY A 471 -23.18 -55.22 -21.72
CA GLY A 471 -23.08 -55.56 -23.14
C GLY A 471 -24.42 -55.87 -23.80
N GLY A 472 -24.73 -55.17 -24.90
CA GLY A 472 -25.82 -55.50 -25.83
C GLY A 472 -27.06 -54.60 -25.74
N GLY A 473 -27.57 -54.18 -26.91
CA GLY A 473 -28.81 -53.40 -27.05
C GLY A 473 -28.73 -52.38 -28.19
N ALA A 474 -29.38 -52.66 -29.32
CA ALA A 474 -29.37 -51.81 -30.51
C ALA A 474 -30.77 -51.30 -30.87
N ALA A 475 -30.87 -50.05 -31.34
CA ALA A 475 -32.03 -49.51 -32.06
C ALA A 475 -31.61 -48.29 -32.91
N GLN A 476 -32.34 -48.03 -34.00
CA GLN A 476 -32.12 -46.92 -34.93
C GLN A 476 -33.36 -46.01 -35.00
N SER A 477 -33.16 -44.69 -35.13
CA SER A 477 -34.09 -43.76 -35.81
C SER A 477 -33.42 -42.38 -36.03
N GLY A 478 -34.01 -41.53 -36.89
CA GLY A 478 -33.35 -40.36 -37.49
C GLY A 478 -33.68 -38.96 -36.90
N PRO A 479 -33.23 -37.88 -37.58
CA PRO A 479 -33.39 -36.46 -37.19
C PRO A 479 -34.77 -35.88 -37.67
N PRO A 480 -35.11 -34.56 -37.63
CA PRO A 480 -34.34 -33.33 -37.29
C PRO A 480 -35.12 -32.26 -36.45
N ARG A 481 -34.71 -30.96 -36.56
CA ARG A 481 -35.28 -29.70 -35.99
C ARG A 481 -35.05 -29.49 -34.47
N VAL A 482 -34.72 -28.31 -33.91
CA VAL A 482 -34.78 -26.86 -34.27
C VAL A 482 -36.09 -26.12 -33.97
N LEU A 483 -36.07 -25.29 -32.92
CA LEU A 483 -36.82 -24.03 -32.65
C LEU A 483 -36.38 -23.52 -31.25
N GLY A 484 -36.33 -22.23 -30.88
CA GLY A 484 -36.45 -20.94 -31.59
C GLY A 484 -36.27 -19.81 -30.55
N GLY A 485 -35.49 -18.75 -30.79
CA GLY A 485 -35.98 -17.45 -31.29
C GLY A 485 -35.80 -16.33 -30.23
N ALA A 486 -35.76 -15.03 -30.54
CA ALA A 486 -35.80 -14.39 -31.86
C ALA A 486 -35.22 -12.94 -31.87
N ALA A 487 -34.76 -12.53 -33.05
CA ALA A 487 -34.76 -11.17 -33.64
C ALA A 487 -34.31 -9.91 -32.84
N GLY A 488 -33.32 -9.20 -33.40
CA GLY A 488 -33.01 -7.80 -33.06
C GLY A 488 -32.08 -7.14 -34.09
N ARG A 489 -32.63 -6.40 -35.07
CA ARG A 489 -31.85 -5.78 -36.16
C ARG A 489 -30.94 -4.65 -35.67
N ARG A 490 -29.75 -4.50 -36.28
CA ARG A 490 -29.11 -3.18 -36.49
C ARG A 490 -28.59 -3.04 -37.92
N ARG A 491 -28.93 -1.91 -38.56
CA ARG A 491 -28.23 -1.33 -39.72
C ARG A 491 -28.06 0.17 -39.46
N THR A 492 -27.14 0.79 -40.17
CA THR A 492 -26.59 2.13 -39.87
C THR A 492 -27.53 3.29 -40.20
N ARG A 493 -27.35 4.43 -39.50
CA ARG A 493 -27.12 5.75 -40.14
C ARG A 493 -26.62 6.82 -39.16
N ARG A 494 -26.02 7.88 -39.73
CA ARG A 494 -25.73 9.17 -39.07
C ARG A 494 -26.98 10.06 -39.10
N GLY A 495 -27.03 11.05 -38.22
CA GLY A 495 -28.00 12.16 -38.20
C GLY A 495 -27.63 13.15 -37.11
N THR A 496 -27.97 14.42 -37.25
CA THR A 496 -27.53 15.53 -36.40
C THR A 496 -28.70 16.37 -35.86
N ASP A 497 -28.37 17.33 -34.98
CA ASP A 497 -29.05 18.62 -34.78
C ASP A 497 -30.25 18.78 -33.80
N VAL A 498 -29.95 19.54 -32.74
CA VAL A 498 -30.58 20.85 -32.38
C VAL A 498 -31.81 20.93 -31.43
N PHE A 499 -31.66 21.85 -30.45
CA PHE A 499 -32.61 22.54 -29.55
C PHE A 499 -33.73 21.82 -28.78
N GLY A 500 -33.85 22.17 -27.49
CA GLY A 500 -35.03 21.96 -26.63
C GLY A 500 -34.72 22.26 -25.16
N ALA A 501 -35.39 23.21 -24.52
CA ALA A 501 -35.03 23.71 -23.19
C ALA A 501 -36.19 23.74 -22.18
N ALA A 502 -35.95 23.22 -20.97
CA ALA A 502 -36.62 23.49 -19.70
C ALA A 502 -35.68 22.96 -18.59
N SER A 503 -35.31 23.64 -17.49
CA SER A 503 -35.96 24.66 -16.64
C SER A 503 -37.09 24.12 -15.75
N ALA A 504 -36.75 23.76 -14.51
CA ALA A 504 -37.59 23.90 -13.30
C ALA A 504 -36.76 23.67 -12.02
N ALA A 505 -37.24 24.24 -10.90
CA ALA A 505 -36.92 24.03 -9.47
C ALA A 505 -35.79 23.05 -9.07
N GLY A 506 -34.89 23.35 -8.12
CA GLY A 506 -35.07 24.21 -6.94
C GLY A 506 -35.09 23.34 -5.68
N GLY A 507 -34.01 23.35 -4.90
CA GLY A 507 -33.83 22.40 -3.78
C GLY A 507 -32.59 22.67 -2.92
N LEU A 508 -32.56 23.83 -2.24
CA LEU A 508 -31.51 24.15 -1.27
C LEU A 508 -31.68 23.33 0.01
N ALA A 509 -30.90 22.24 0.15
CA ALA A 509 -30.77 21.49 1.39
C ALA A 509 -29.49 21.91 2.13
N GLN A 510 -29.61 22.87 3.06
CA GLN A 510 -28.54 23.18 4.00
C GLN A 510 -28.36 22.03 5.00
N ILE A 511 -27.40 21.15 4.73
CA ILE A 511 -26.96 20.15 5.71
C ILE A 511 -26.13 20.90 6.76
N ARG A 512 -26.71 21.11 7.95
CA ARG A 512 -25.95 21.53 9.14
C ARG A 512 -24.85 20.50 9.39
N LEU A 513 -23.63 20.98 9.60
CA LEU A 513 -22.62 20.19 10.30
C LEU A 513 -23.11 20.00 11.75
N PRO A 514 -22.88 18.83 12.37
CA PRO A 514 -22.96 18.74 13.82
C PRO A 514 -21.79 19.51 14.42
N ASP A 515 -22.05 20.22 15.52
CA ASP A 515 -21.01 20.79 16.34
C ASP A 515 -20.10 19.68 16.90
N VAL A 516 -18.82 19.97 17.06
CA VAL A 516 -17.82 19.04 17.61
C VAL A 516 -17.27 19.67 18.87
N ASP A 517 -17.71 19.16 20.01
CA ASP A 517 -17.37 19.69 21.32
C ASP A 517 -15.87 19.54 21.63
N GLU A 518 -15.34 20.60 22.23
CA GLU A 518 -14.22 20.67 23.18
C GLU A 518 -13.25 19.49 23.23
N PHE A 519 -12.11 19.63 22.53
CA PHE A 519 -10.85 19.04 22.95
C PHE A 519 -9.99 20.11 23.64
N ASP A 520 -10.17 20.25 24.95
CA ASP A 520 -9.30 21.07 25.80
C ASP A 520 -7.88 20.52 25.83
N VAL A 521 -7.03 21.05 24.95
CA VAL A 521 -5.58 20.96 25.10
C VAL A 521 -5.15 22.11 26.00
N GLU A 522 -4.86 21.82 27.28
CA GLU A 522 -4.21 22.75 28.21
C GLU A 522 -2.82 23.17 27.68
N VAL A 523 -2.78 24.10 26.73
CA VAL A 523 -1.57 24.84 26.40
C VAL A 523 -1.27 25.75 27.59
N ARG A 524 -0.46 25.24 28.52
CA ARG A 524 0.05 26.00 29.67
C ARG A 524 0.90 27.16 29.19
N THR A 525 0.24 28.29 28.94
CA THR A 525 0.84 29.60 28.67
C THR A 525 1.46 30.15 29.95
N ALA A 526 2.60 29.56 30.33
CA ALA A 526 3.50 30.09 31.34
C ALA A 526 3.73 31.58 31.02
N SER A 527 3.39 32.44 31.97
CA SER A 527 3.16 33.86 31.70
C SER A 527 4.45 34.67 31.68
N ASP A 528 5.06 34.83 30.51
CA ASP A 528 5.97 35.96 30.26
C ASP A 528 5.18 37.16 29.75
N ARG A 529 4.69 37.96 30.71
CA ARG A 529 4.23 39.32 30.43
C ARG A 529 5.47 40.17 30.13
N MET A 530 5.79 40.33 28.85
CA MET A 530 6.75 41.34 28.37
C MET A 530 6.26 42.74 28.76
N LEU A 531 6.66 43.19 29.95
CA LEU A 531 6.57 44.59 30.37
C LEU A 531 7.47 45.41 29.43
N PRO A 532 7.03 46.59 28.97
CA PRO A 532 7.89 47.45 28.16
C PRO A 532 9.08 47.92 28.99
N ASP A 533 10.28 47.87 28.39
CA ASP A 533 11.55 48.24 29.05
C ASP A 533 11.47 49.64 29.67
N GLN A 534 11.39 49.70 31.00
CA GLN A 534 11.65 50.93 31.74
C GLN A 534 13.17 51.05 31.96
N PRO A 535 13.79 52.22 31.68
CA PRO A 535 15.22 52.38 31.90
C PRO A 535 15.53 52.26 33.39
N LEU A 536 16.46 51.34 33.74
CA LEU A 536 16.82 51.08 35.14
C LEU A 536 17.24 52.37 35.85
N THR A 537 16.75 52.57 37.06
CA THR A 537 17.12 53.75 37.85
C THR A 537 18.59 53.66 38.28
N LYS A 538 19.19 54.83 38.51
CA LYS A 538 20.62 54.95 38.90
C LYS A 538 20.98 54.09 40.11
N GLU A 539 20.04 53.92 41.04
CA GLU A 539 20.20 53.11 42.26
C GLU A 539 20.30 51.61 41.95
N GLN A 540 19.46 51.08 41.05
CA GLN A 540 19.53 49.69 40.60
C GLN A 540 20.85 49.38 39.88
N ILE A 541 21.34 50.33 39.08
CA ILE A 541 22.64 50.22 38.41
C ILE A 541 23.78 50.18 39.45
N MET A 542 23.72 51.01 40.50
CA MET A 542 24.72 50.96 41.58
C MET A 542 24.63 49.69 42.44
N GLN A 543 23.43 49.15 42.69
CA GLN A 543 23.26 47.87 43.39
C GLN A 543 23.84 46.70 42.57
N ASN A 544 23.59 46.65 41.26
CA ASN A 544 24.17 45.63 40.40
C ASN A 544 25.69 45.74 40.30
N LEU A 545 26.24 46.96 40.27
CA LEU A 545 27.70 47.19 40.38
C LEU A 545 28.27 46.72 41.72
N MET A 546 27.61 47.02 42.85
CA MET A 546 28.05 46.54 44.16
C MET A 546 28.01 45.02 44.26
N ASN A 547 26.97 44.37 43.74
CA ASN A 547 26.86 42.92 43.70
C ASN A 547 27.93 42.27 42.79
N GLN A 548 28.39 42.96 41.74
CA GLN A 548 29.51 42.52 40.89
C GLN A 548 30.90 42.82 41.48
N ILE A 549 30.99 43.61 42.55
CA ILE A 549 32.23 43.88 43.31
C ILE A 549 32.31 42.99 44.58
N ALA A 550 31.22 42.31 44.92
CA ALA A 550 31.11 41.40 46.06
C ALA A 550 31.28 39.90 45.69
N MET A 551 31.71 39.60 44.46
CA MET A 551 32.15 38.29 43.97
C MET A 551 33.57 38.37 43.41
#